data_AF-A0A2D6TVU3-F1
#
_entry.id   AF-A0A2D6TVU3-F1
#
_cell.length_a   1.000
_cell.length_b   1.000
_cell.length_c   1.000
_cell.angle_alpha   90.00
_cell.angle_beta   90.00
_cell.angle_gamma   90.00
#
_symmetry.space_group_name_H-M   'P 1'
#
loop_
_entity.id
_entity.type
_entity.pdbx_description
1 polymer ?
#
loop_
_entity_poly.entity_id
_entity_poly.type
_entity_poly.pdbx_seq_one_letter_code
_entity_poly.pdbx_strand_id
1 'polypeptide(L)'
;MNVDLFFRNGGGLCFLFDVAPEYPVLALVYDDRAQQFYLEFGQQEPSFLLNIAVHADAAEHMHEFSRAHVGLIDKGTIKEALNIPVLHMAAEMAAMNEANTGGGRDVTGLHDILNNCHFAQAVHREDVGNEEQANSILGEVPPHLVAFSPAMAQALKAERVQRPDFEPSAPHLHM
;
A
#
# COMPACT_ATOMS: atom_id res chain seq x y z
N MET A 1 -15.79 1.96 -5.58
CA MET A 1 -14.68 1.08 -5.09
C MET A 1 -14.14 1.65 -3.78
N ASN A 2 -13.99 0.84 -2.73
CA ASN A 2 -13.38 1.28 -1.47
C ASN A 2 -11.88 0.96 -1.43
N VAL A 3 -11.16 1.76 -0.65
CA VAL A 3 -9.72 1.64 -0.43
C VAL A 3 -9.43 1.79 1.06
N ASP A 4 -8.75 0.81 1.66
CA ASP A 4 -8.17 0.97 3.00
C ASP A 4 -6.69 1.32 2.88
N LEU A 5 -6.27 2.38 3.56
CA LEU A 5 -4.88 2.80 3.65
C LEU A 5 -4.27 2.41 4.99
N PHE A 6 -3.03 1.93 4.94
CA PHE A 6 -2.23 1.56 6.10
C PHE A 6 -0.82 2.13 6.01
N PHE A 7 -0.28 2.51 7.16
CA PHE A 7 1.11 2.94 7.32
C PHE A 7 1.84 2.10 8.35
N ARG A 8 3.14 1.88 8.16
CA ARG A 8 4.02 1.30 9.16
C ARG A 8 4.99 2.34 9.68
N ASN A 9 5.14 2.41 11.00
CA ASN A 9 6.17 3.25 11.63
C ASN A 9 7.57 2.79 11.18
N GLY A 10 8.40 3.73 10.72
CA GLY A 10 9.73 3.44 10.16
C GLY A 10 9.72 3.01 8.69
N GLY A 11 8.63 3.24 7.96
CA GLY A 11 8.54 3.04 6.52
C GLY A 11 7.69 1.83 6.12
N GLY A 12 6.86 2.02 5.09
CA GLY A 12 5.91 1.04 4.56
C GLY A 12 4.52 1.64 4.37
N LEU A 13 4.08 1.65 3.12
CA LEU A 13 2.76 2.14 2.71
C LEU A 13 1.98 1.01 2.08
N CYS A 14 0.72 0.83 2.47
CA CYS A 14 -0.11 -0.24 1.96
C CYS A 14 -1.53 0.23 1.65
N PHE A 15 -2.05 -0.19 0.51
CA PHE A 15 -3.43 0.02 0.08
C PHE A 15 -4.10 -1.33 -0.12
N LEU A 16 -5.34 -1.48 0.34
CA LEU A 16 -6.18 -2.61 0.00
C LEU A 16 -7.36 -2.11 -0.84
N PHE A 17 -7.68 -2.82 -1.92
CA PHE A 17 -8.85 -2.58 -2.77
C PHE A 17 -9.89 -3.68 -2.56
N ASP A 18 -11.18 -3.33 -2.58
CA ASP A 18 -12.28 -4.30 -2.57
C ASP A 18 -12.70 -4.74 -3.98
N VAL A 19 -12.32 -3.95 -4.99
CA VAL A 19 -12.61 -4.19 -6.40
C VAL A 19 -11.33 -3.98 -7.19
N ALA A 20 -11.05 -4.89 -8.13
CA ALA A 20 -9.92 -4.73 -9.03
C ALA A 20 -10.12 -3.46 -9.88
N PRO A 21 -9.14 -2.54 -9.93
CA PRO A 21 -9.23 -1.41 -10.83
C PRO A 21 -9.25 -1.90 -12.28
N GLU A 22 -10.00 -1.20 -13.13
CA GLU A 22 -10.12 -1.52 -14.56
C GLU A 22 -8.76 -1.49 -15.28
N TYR A 23 -7.87 -0.60 -14.82
CA TYR A 23 -6.52 -0.44 -15.33
C TYR A 23 -5.49 -0.82 -14.26
N PRO A 24 -4.30 -1.31 -14.66
CA PRO A 24 -3.22 -1.58 -13.71
C PRO A 24 -2.78 -0.30 -12.98
N VAL A 25 -2.61 -0.38 -11.66
CA VAL A 25 -1.97 0.67 -10.87
C VAL A 25 -0.47 0.67 -11.17
N LEU A 26 0.04 1.78 -11.67
CA LEU A 26 1.45 1.93 -12.06
C LEU A 26 2.29 2.58 -10.98
N ALA A 27 1.76 3.57 -10.29
CA ALA A 27 2.46 4.33 -9.26
C ALA A 27 1.48 4.95 -8.27
N LEU A 28 2.00 5.25 -7.09
CA LEU A 28 1.38 6.18 -6.17
C LEU A 28 2.12 7.51 -6.29
N VAL A 29 1.39 8.60 -6.54
CA VAL A 29 1.97 9.93 -6.58
C VAL A 29 1.62 10.65 -5.28
N TYR A 30 2.60 11.25 -4.64
CA TYR A 30 2.43 12.16 -3.51
C TYR A 30 2.60 13.60 -3.99
N ASP A 31 1.57 14.42 -3.79
CA ASP A 31 1.68 15.87 -3.96
C ASP A 31 2.11 16.49 -2.63
N ASP A 32 3.39 16.84 -2.55
CA ASP A 32 4.02 17.44 -1.38
C ASP A 32 3.37 18.78 -0.97
N ARG A 33 2.78 19.52 -1.93
CA ARG A 33 2.16 20.83 -1.66
C ARG A 33 0.75 20.66 -1.11
N ALA A 34 -0.02 19.75 -1.69
CA ALA A 34 -1.38 19.45 -1.25
C ALA A 34 -1.40 18.49 -0.04
N GLN A 35 -0.30 17.80 0.23
CA GLN A 35 -0.18 16.69 1.20
C GLN A 35 -1.21 15.58 0.91
N GLN A 36 -1.28 15.18 -0.36
CA GLN A 36 -2.30 14.27 -0.87
C GLN A 36 -1.69 13.17 -1.73
N PHE A 37 -2.34 12.01 -1.74
CA PHE A 37 -1.98 10.90 -2.62
C PHE A 37 -2.86 10.80 -3.85
N TYR A 38 -2.27 10.32 -4.95
CA TYR A 38 -2.93 9.99 -6.19
C TYR A 38 -2.50 8.62 -6.68
N LEU A 39 -3.39 7.89 -7.36
CA LEU A 39 -3.03 6.68 -8.10
C LEU A 39 -2.86 7.00 -9.58
N GLU A 40 -1.74 6.55 -10.14
CA GLU A 40 -1.47 6.58 -11.57
C GLU A 40 -1.77 5.20 -12.18
N PHE A 41 -2.45 5.19 -13.33
CA PHE A 41 -2.91 3.99 -14.01
C PHE A 41 -2.31 3.89 -15.42
N GLY A 42 -2.28 2.68 -16.00
CA GLY A 42 -1.63 2.39 -17.28
C GLY A 42 -2.23 2.98 -18.57
N GLN A 43 -3.12 3.96 -18.48
CA GLN A 43 -3.77 4.65 -19.60
C GLN A 43 -3.86 6.15 -19.30
N GLN A 44 -4.10 6.98 -20.33
CA GLN A 44 -4.25 8.45 -20.24
C GLN A 44 -5.47 8.93 -19.43
N GLU A 45 -6.01 8.13 -18.51
CA GLU A 45 -6.92 8.68 -17.51
C GLU A 45 -6.11 9.53 -16.52
N PRO A 46 -6.63 10.69 -16.09
CA PRO A 46 -5.92 11.55 -15.18
C PRO A 46 -5.69 10.79 -13.87
N SER A 47 -4.47 10.90 -13.33
CA SER A 47 -4.13 10.44 -11.99
C SER A 47 -5.25 10.79 -11.00
N PHE A 48 -5.70 9.80 -10.22
CA PHE A 48 -6.88 9.95 -9.37
C PHE A 48 -6.48 10.35 -7.96
N LEU A 49 -7.00 11.48 -7.50
CA LEU A 49 -6.84 11.94 -6.12
C LEU A 49 -7.53 10.96 -5.17
N LEU A 50 -6.78 10.43 -4.20
CA LEU A 50 -7.32 9.58 -3.15
C LEU A 50 -7.93 10.41 -1.99
N ASN A 51 -7.87 11.76 -2.04
CA ASN A 51 -8.33 12.72 -1.02
C ASN A 51 -7.99 12.27 0.41
N ILE A 52 -6.79 11.71 0.56
CA ILE A 52 -6.25 11.25 1.83
C ILE A 52 -5.43 12.39 2.38
N ALA A 53 -5.87 12.97 3.49
CA ALA A 53 -5.02 13.84 4.27
C ALA A 53 -3.94 12.96 4.91
N VAL A 54 -2.70 13.10 4.46
CA VAL A 54 -1.58 12.40 5.09
C VAL A 54 -1.43 12.97 6.50
N HIS A 55 -1.50 12.10 7.51
CA HIS A 55 -1.31 12.51 8.91
C HIS A 55 0.04 13.23 9.04
N ALA A 56 0.12 14.31 9.83
CA ALA A 56 1.31 15.16 9.87
C ALA A 56 2.62 14.37 10.10
N ASP A 57 2.58 13.38 11.01
CA ASP A 57 3.72 12.51 11.30
C ASP A 57 4.13 11.66 10.10
N ALA A 58 3.17 11.18 9.29
CA ALA A 58 3.47 10.44 8.06
C ALA A 58 4.00 11.39 6.96
N ALA A 59 3.47 12.61 6.89
CA ALA A 59 3.87 13.63 5.92
C ALA A 59 5.36 13.99 6.06
N GLU A 60 5.86 14.11 7.29
CA GLU A 60 7.28 14.40 7.57
C GLU A 60 8.22 13.32 7.02
N HIS A 61 7.79 12.05 7.05
CA HIS A 61 8.58 10.92 6.58
C HIS A 61 8.30 10.54 5.12
N MET A 62 7.39 11.23 4.40
CA MET A 62 6.96 10.74 3.09
C MET A 62 8.08 10.62 2.06
N HIS A 63 9.06 11.51 2.13
CA HIS A 63 10.25 11.48 1.28
C HIS A 63 11.12 10.21 1.44
N GLU A 64 10.93 9.45 2.52
CA GLU A 64 11.62 8.17 2.77
C GLU A 64 10.93 6.99 2.04
N PHE A 65 9.66 7.16 1.65
CA PHE A 65 8.90 6.11 0.99
C PHE A 65 9.15 6.16 -0.51
N SER A 66 9.90 5.17 -1.00
CA SER A 66 10.04 4.89 -2.42
C SER A 66 9.04 3.84 -2.91
N ARG A 67 8.45 3.03 -2.03
CA ARG A 67 7.62 1.89 -2.42
C ARG A 67 6.31 1.86 -1.66
N ALA A 68 5.25 1.44 -2.35
CA ALA A 68 3.97 1.14 -1.75
C ALA A 68 3.50 -0.25 -2.17
N HIS A 69 2.81 -0.94 -1.28
CA HIS A 69 2.21 -2.24 -1.52
C HIS A 69 0.71 -2.09 -1.75
N VAL A 70 0.19 -2.90 -2.66
CA VAL A 70 -1.20 -2.90 -3.08
C VAL A 70 -1.73 -4.32 -2.96
N GLY A 71 -2.81 -4.49 -2.20
CA GLY A 71 -3.54 -5.74 -2.10
C GLY A 71 -4.92 -5.63 -2.73
N LEU A 72 -5.35 -6.67 -3.44
CA LEU A 72 -6.76 -6.83 -3.83
C LEU A 72 -7.43 -7.84 -2.90
N ILE A 73 -8.48 -7.43 -2.20
CA ILE A 73 -9.29 -8.27 -1.34
C ILE A 73 -10.54 -8.72 -2.09
N ASP A 74 -10.79 -10.02 -2.08
CA ASP A 74 -12.06 -10.61 -2.48
C ASP A 74 -12.49 -11.64 -1.43
N LYS A 75 -13.73 -11.49 -0.95
CA LYS A 75 -14.36 -12.35 0.08
C LYS A 75 -13.47 -12.54 1.31
N GLY A 76 -12.89 -11.44 1.80
CA GLY A 76 -12.04 -11.43 3.00
C GLY A 76 -10.67 -12.08 2.80
N THR A 77 -10.25 -12.33 1.56
CA THR A 77 -8.92 -12.87 1.26
C THR A 77 -8.16 -12.04 0.24
N ILE A 78 -6.84 -11.89 0.43
CA ILE A 78 -5.97 -11.20 -0.53
C ILE A 78 -5.72 -12.11 -1.74
N LYS A 79 -6.11 -11.66 -2.93
CA LYS A 79 -5.96 -12.35 -4.22
C LYS A 79 -4.73 -11.90 -4.99
N GLU A 80 -4.35 -10.64 -4.83
CA GLU A 80 -3.21 -10.04 -5.51
C GLU A 80 -2.41 -9.21 -4.53
N ALA A 81 -1.09 -9.18 -4.72
CA ALA A 81 -0.17 -8.40 -3.90
C ALA A 81 0.90 -7.83 -4.82
N LEU A 82 0.83 -6.52 -5.04
CA LEU A 82 1.73 -5.78 -5.90
C LEU A 82 2.57 -4.83 -5.06
N ASN A 83 3.76 -4.54 -5.57
CA ASN A 83 4.58 -3.44 -5.12
C ASN A 83 4.65 -2.45 -6.28
N ILE A 84 4.38 -1.18 -5.99
CA ILE A 84 4.40 -0.05 -6.93
C ILE A 84 5.35 1.06 -6.43
N PRO A 85 5.93 1.87 -7.32
CA PRO A 85 6.76 3.00 -6.92
C PRO A 85 5.90 4.13 -6.34
N VAL A 86 6.48 4.86 -5.40
CA VAL A 86 5.99 6.15 -4.92
C VAL A 86 6.75 7.26 -5.63
N LEU A 87 6.03 8.12 -6.32
CA LEU A 87 6.55 9.28 -7.05
C LEU A 87 6.16 10.55 -6.30
N HIS A 88 7.03 11.55 -6.31
CA HIS A 88 6.81 12.82 -5.61
C HIS A 88 6.68 13.95 -6.62
N MET A 89 5.73 14.86 -6.44
CA MET A 89 5.54 15.99 -7.37
C MET A 89 6.56 17.11 -7.15
N ALA A 90 7.23 17.14 -5.99
CA ALA A 90 8.29 18.09 -5.72
C ALA A 90 9.47 17.97 -6.71
N ALA A 91 9.94 19.11 -7.22
CA ALA A 91 10.95 19.15 -8.30
C ALA A 91 12.30 18.57 -7.85
N GLU A 92 12.63 18.75 -6.57
CA GLU A 92 13.82 18.20 -5.91
C GLU A 92 13.84 16.66 -5.88
N MET A 93 12.69 16.01 -6.05
CA MET A 93 12.55 14.55 -6.03
C MET A 93 12.64 13.91 -7.43
N ALA A 94 12.83 14.70 -8.50
CA ALA A 94 12.84 14.19 -9.87
C ALA A 94 13.86 13.06 -10.09
N ALA A 95 15.07 13.19 -9.54
CA ALA A 95 16.10 12.15 -9.65
C ALA A 95 15.70 10.85 -8.93
N MET A 96 14.97 10.96 -7.82
CA MET A 96 14.44 9.78 -7.12
C MET A 96 13.34 9.11 -7.93
N ASN A 97 12.42 9.89 -8.50
CA ASN A 97 11.35 9.37 -9.36
C ASN A 97 11.92 8.61 -10.57
N GLU A 98 12.97 9.16 -11.21
CA GLU A 98 13.65 8.50 -12.34
C GLU A 98 14.31 7.18 -11.92
N ALA A 99 14.89 7.11 -10.72
CA ALA A 99 15.47 5.89 -10.18
C ALA A 99 14.40 4.86 -9.77
N ASN A 100 13.22 5.32 -9.40
CA ASN A 100 12.16 4.52 -8.80
C ASN A 100 11.15 4.05 -9.85
N THR A 101 11.59 3.12 -10.69
CA THR A 101 10.76 2.59 -11.78
C THR A 101 10.31 1.17 -11.53
N GLY A 102 9.20 0.81 -12.17
CA GLY A 102 8.71 -0.55 -12.21
C GLY A 102 8.04 -1.03 -10.93
N GLY A 103 7.69 -2.30 -10.93
CA GLY A 103 6.93 -2.93 -9.86
C GLY A 103 6.64 -4.37 -10.23
N GLY A 104 5.91 -5.05 -9.37
CA GLY A 104 5.57 -6.44 -9.60
C GLY A 104 4.99 -7.09 -8.37
N ARG A 105 4.77 -8.41 -8.46
CA ARG A 105 4.26 -9.17 -7.34
C ARG A 105 5.26 -9.16 -6.18
N ASP A 106 4.78 -8.83 -4.98
CA ASP A 106 5.56 -8.88 -3.74
C ASP A 106 4.65 -9.26 -2.57
N VAL A 107 4.36 -10.57 -2.47
CA VAL A 107 3.45 -11.09 -1.44
C VAL A 107 4.09 -10.98 -0.07
N THR A 108 5.41 -11.21 0.01
CA THR A 108 6.17 -11.11 1.26
C THR A 108 6.15 -9.69 1.81
N GLY A 109 6.44 -8.67 0.99
CA GLY A 109 6.41 -7.28 1.43
C GLY A 109 5.04 -6.83 1.91
N LEU A 110 3.97 -7.18 1.19
CA LEU A 110 2.60 -6.86 1.62
C LEU A 110 2.25 -7.55 2.95
N HIS A 111 2.59 -8.84 3.09
CA HIS A 111 2.36 -9.59 4.32
C HIS A 111 3.08 -8.95 5.52
N ASP A 112 4.34 -8.53 5.35
CA ASP A 112 5.13 -7.99 6.44
C ASP A 112 4.65 -6.59 6.88
N ILE A 113 4.17 -5.77 5.94
CA ILE A 113 3.51 -4.50 6.27
C ILE A 113 2.21 -4.75 7.02
N LEU A 114 1.32 -5.63 6.53
CA LEU A 114 0.03 -5.90 7.19
C LEU A 114 0.18 -6.41 8.63
N ASN A 115 1.28 -7.10 8.95
CA ASN A 115 1.57 -7.54 10.32
C ASN A 115 2.03 -6.41 11.25
N ASN A 116 2.49 -5.29 10.72
CA ASN A 116 3.15 -4.23 11.48
C ASN A 116 2.66 -2.83 11.09
N CYS A 117 1.44 -2.72 10.55
CA CYS A 117 0.86 -1.45 10.14
C CYS A 117 -0.19 -0.94 11.13
N HIS A 118 -0.50 0.33 10.96
CA HIS A 118 -1.62 1.05 11.56
C HIS A 118 -2.62 1.38 10.46
N PHE A 119 -3.92 1.20 10.74
CA PHE A 119 -4.98 1.67 9.86
C PHE A 119 -4.97 3.19 9.85
N ALA A 120 -4.95 3.76 8.65
CA ALA A 120 -4.96 5.20 8.46
C ALA A 120 -6.38 5.70 8.23
N GLN A 121 -7.01 5.23 7.15
CA GLN A 121 -8.33 5.67 6.73
C GLN A 121 -8.92 4.79 5.62
N ALA A 122 -10.23 4.88 5.47
CA ALA A 122 -10.98 4.34 4.33
C ALA A 122 -11.29 5.46 3.32
N VAL A 123 -11.33 5.13 2.03
CA VAL A 123 -11.62 6.07 0.94
C VAL A 123 -12.57 5.43 -0.06
N HIS A 124 -13.49 6.21 -0.63
CA HIS A 124 -14.27 5.79 -1.78
C HIS A 124 -13.74 6.41 -3.09
N ARG A 125 -13.37 5.56 -4.07
CA ARG A 125 -12.82 5.97 -5.38
C ARG A 125 -13.77 6.86 -6.18
N GLU A 126 -15.06 6.56 -6.16
CA GLU A 126 -16.04 7.22 -7.03
C GLU A 126 -16.56 8.54 -6.44
N ASP A 127 -16.39 8.74 -5.13
CA ASP A 127 -16.87 9.93 -4.42
C ASP A 127 -15.91 10.26 -3.27
N VAL A 128 -14.76 10.80 -3.63
CA VAL A 128 -13.63 11.02 -2.71
C VAL A 128 -13.89 12.14 -1.70
N GLY A 129 -14.92 12.98 -1.92
CA GLY A 129 -15.34 14.03 -1.01
C GLY A 129 -16.41 13.61 0.00
N ASN A 130 -16.89 12.36 -0.08
CA ASN A 130 -18.02 11.88 0.68
C ASN A 130 -17.61 10.76 1.64
N GLU A 131 -17.22 11.16 2.85
CA GLU A 131 -16.83 10.24 3.93
C GLU A 131 -17.95 9.26 4.30
N GLU A 132 -19.23 9.59 4.07
CA GLU A 132 -20.36 8.69 4.35
C GLU A 132 -20.39 7.47 3.41
N GLN A 133 -19.78 7.57 2.22
CA GLN A 133 -19.66 6.45 1.28
C GLN A 133 -18.37 5.65 1.47
N ALA A 134 -17.35 6.25 2.09
CA ALA A 134 -16.08 5.61 2.38
C ALA A 134 -16.25 4.57 3.48
N ASN A 135 -16.30 3.30 3.09
CA ASN A 135 -16.41 2.19 4.03
C ASN A 135 -15.09 1.44 4.11
N SER A 136 -14.65 1.14 5.34
CA SER A 136 -13.47 0.30 5.50
C SER A 136 -13.73 -1.09 4.95
N ILE A 137 -12.81 -1.59 4.14
CA ILE A 137 -12.86 -2.94 3.56
C ILE A 137 -12.72 -3.99 4.67
N LEU A 138 -11.81 -3.75 5.61
CA LEU A 138 -11.57 -4.64 6.75
C LEU A 138 -12.58 -4.43 7.88
N GLY A 139 -13.23 -3.26 7.95
CA GLY A 139 -14.12 -2.92 9.04
C GLY A 139 -13.39 -2.96 10.38
N GLU A 140 -13.80 -3.84 11.28
CA GLU A 140 -13.14 -4.04 12.60
C GLU A 140 -12.05 -5.12 12.57
N VAL A 141 -11.82 -5.78 11.44
CA VAL A 141 -10.82 -6.85 11.33
C VAL A 141 -9.41 -6.26 11.38
N PRO A 142 -8.56 -6.67 12.33
CA PRO A 142 -7.16 -6.24 12.36
C PRO A 142 -6.41 -6.64 11.07
N PRO A 143 -5.56 -5.78 10.50
CA PRO A 143 -4.87 -6.05 9.22
C PRO A 143 -4.02 -7.32 9.22
N HIS A 144 -3.39 -7.64 10.35
CA HIS A 144 -2.57 -8.85 10.51
C HIS A 144 -3.37 -10.16 10.50
N LEU A 145 -4.71 -10.11 10.62
CA LEU A 145 -5.59 -11.28 10.55
C LEU A 145 -6.16 -11.53 9.14
N VAL A 146 -5.87 -10.64 8.18
CA VAL A 146 -6.34 -10.81 6.80
C VAL A 146 -5.64 -12.00 6.16
N ALA A 147 -6.43 -12.96 5.68
CA ALA A 147 -5.91 -14.18 5.09
C ALA A 147 -5.49 -13.96 3.63
N PHE A 148 -4.40 -14.60 3.22
CA PHE A 148 -4.07 -14.75 1.80
C PHE A 148 -4.87 -15.88 1.17
N SER A 149 -5.27 -15.70 -0.09
CA SER A 149 -5.82 -16.81 -0.88
C SER A 149 -4.83 -17.97 -1.02
N PRO A 150 -5.26 -19.20 -1.32
CA PRO A 150 -4.36 -20.34 -1.44
C PRO A 150 -3.20 -20.12 -2.41
N ALA A 151 -3.46 -19.47 -3.55
CA ALA A 151 -2.43 -19.13 -4.53
C ALA A 151 -1.41 -18.13 -3.97
N MET A 152 -1.87 -17.08 -3.28
CA MET A 152 -0.97 -16.11 -2.65
C MET A 152 -0.21 -16.72 -1.47
N ALA A 153 -0.83 -17.59 -0.68
CA ALA A 153 -0.15 -18.29 0.41
C ALA A 153 0.96 -19.23 -0.11
N GLN A 154 0.76 -19.85 -1.28
CA GLN A 154 1.82 -20.61 -1.96
C GLN A 154 2.94 -19.70 -2.47
N ALA A 155 2.59 -18.56 -3.09
CA ALA A 155 3.56 -17.57 -3.55
C ALA A 155 4.40 -17.00 -2.39
N LEU A 156 3.77 -16.68 -1.25
CA LEU A 156 4.46 -16.22 -0.03
C LEU A 156 5.51 -17.23 0.45
N LYS A 157 5.16 -18.53 0.47
CA LYS A 157 6.12 -19.59 0.83
C LYS A 157 7.29 -19.65 -0.15
N ALA A 158 7.00 -19.57 -1.45
CA ALA A 158 8.03 -19.62 -2.49
C ALA A 158 8.98 -18.40 -2.43
N GLU A 159 8.43 -17.20 -2.23
CA GLU A 159 9.20 -15.95 -2.12
C GLU A 159 10.11 -15.94 -0.89
N ARG A 160 9.63 -16.42 0.26
CA ARG A 160 10.43 -16.54 1.49
C ARG A 160 11.60 -17.51 1.37
N VAL A 161 11.44 -18.60 0.63
CA VAL A 161 12.55 -19.55 0.37
C VAL A 161 13.64 -18.90 -0.49
N GLN A 162 13.26 -17.97 -1.37
CA GLN A 162 14.20 -17.25 -2.24
C GLN A 162 14.86 -16.03 -1.56
N ARG A 163 14.35 -15.59 -0.41
CA ARG A 163 14.93 -14.51 0.44
C ARG A 163 15.27 -15.06 1.84
N PRO A 164 16.35 -15.84 2.00
CA PRO A 164 16.66 -16.53 3.26
C PRO A 164 17.07 -15.60 4.43
N ASP A 165 17.35 -14.32 4.20
CA ASP A 165 17.84 -13.39 5.24
C ASP A 165 16.76 -12.90 6.22
N PHE A 166 15.54 -13.42 6.15
CA PHE A 166 14.45 -13.06 7.04
C PHE A 166 14.29 -14.08 8.18
N GLU A 167 15.24 -14.08 9.12
CA GLU A 167 14.94 -14.62 10.45
C GLU A 167 13.98 -13.64 11.16
N PRO A 168 12.79 -14.09 11.61
CA PRO A 168 11.99 -13.28 12.51
C PRO A 168 12.84 -13.06 13.76
N SER A 169 13.11 -11.80 14.12
CA SER A 169 13.77 -11.48 15.39
C SER A 169 12.93 -12.06 16.52
N ALA A 170 13.32 -13.24 17.01
CA ALA A 170 12.75 -13.79 18.21
C ALA A 170 13.09 -12.85 19.37
N PRO A 171 12.16 -12.59 20.30
CA PRO A 171 12.46 -11.75 21.46
C PRO A 171 13.52 -12.47 22.30
N HIS A 172 14.74 -11.92 22.33
CA HIS A 172 15.73 -12.34 23.30
C HIS A 172 15.24 -11.97 24.70
N LEU A 173 14.67 -12.97 25.40
CA LEU A 173 14.54 -12.98 26.84
C LEU A 173 15.96 -12.96 27.43
N HIS A 174 16.43 -11.79 27.84
CA HIS A 174 17.55 -11.69 28.76
C HIS A 174 17.08 -12.12 30.16
N MET A 175 17.58 -13.27 30.61
CA MET A 175 17.76 -13.57 32.04
C MET A 175 19.05 -12.91 32.53
#